data_AF-K1SXF5-F1
#
_entry.id   AF-K1SXF5-F1
#
_cell.length_a   1.000
_cell.length_b   1.000
_cell.length_c   1.000
_cell.angle_alpha   90.00
_cell.angle_beta   90.00
_cell.angle_gamma   90.00
#
_symmetry.space_group_name_H-M   'P 1'
#
loop_
_entity.id
_entity.type
_entity.pdbx_description
1 polymer ?
#
loop_
_entity_poly.entity_id
_entity_poly.type
_entity_poly.pdbx_seq_one_letter_code
_entity_poly.pdbx_strand_id
1 'polypeptide(L)'
;MLALGICGAVVQGCDDNDDNLDVLDKLQAAFSQKYPEASPKWKTRSNYYIADFQNQNYAAEAWFTSDAVWLMTETDLPHASLPEAVKNAFKNSEYGQWSLDDVDMLVREGMEPVYVLEVEQ
;
A
#
# COMPACT_ATOMS: atom_id res chain seq x y z
N MET A 1 -62.18 6.27 -27.60
CA MET A 1 -61.07 5.77 -26.77
C MET A 1 -60.01 5.21 -27.68
N LEU A 2 -58.77 5.70 -27.62
CA LEU A 2 -57.49 5.13 -28.13
C LEU A 2 -56.51 6.31 -28.23
N ALA A 3 -55.90 6.72 -27.12
CA ALA A 3 -54.72 6.15 -26.45
C ALA A 3 -53.43 6.84 -26.93
N LEU A 4 -52.91 7.76 -26.09
CA LEU A 4 -51.55 8.28 -26.15
C LEU A 4 -50.57 7.13 -25.91
N GLY A 5 -49.65 6.90 -26.85
CA GLY A 5 -48.47 6.06 -26.65
C GLY A 5 -47.22 6.93 -26.63
N ILE A 6 -46.81 7.38 -25.45
CA ILE A 6 -45.53 8.08 -25.26
C ILE A 6 -44.41 7.04 -25.39
N CYS A 7 -43.48 7.30 -26.30
CA CYS A 7 -42.19 6.62 -26.37
C CYS A 7 -41.48 6.75 -25.03
N GLY A 8 -41.29 5.63 -24.33
CA GLY A 8 -40.37 5.49 -23.22
C GLY A 8 -39.35 4.42 -23.57
N ALA A 9 -38.26 4.80 -24.22
CA ALA A 9 -37.06 3.99 -24.25
C ALA A 9 -36.45 4.04 -22.84
N VAL A 10 -36.61 2.95 -22.07
CA VAL A 10 -35.78 2.74 -20.88
C VAL A 10 -34.45 2.19 -21.37
N VAL A 11 -33.46 3.09 -21.47
CA VAL A 11 -32.06 2.76 -21.69
C VAL A 11 -31.51 2.13 -20.41
N GLN A 12 -30.59 1.20 -20.63
CA GLN A 12 -29.90 0.31 -19.72
C GLN A 12 -29.26 0.99 -18.49
N GLY A 13 -29.11 0.17 -17.44
CA GLY A 13 -28.26 0.44 -16.29
C GLY A 13 -28.17 -0.78 -15.37
N CYS A 14 -27.93 -1.97 -15.93
CA CYS A 14 -27.27 -3.03 -15.16
C CYS A 14 -25.78 -2.81 -15.45
N ASP A 15 -25.08 -2.14 -14.54
CA ASP A 15 -23.62 -2.02 -14.62
C ASP A 15 -23.02 -3.02 -13.63
N ASP A 16 -22.26 -3.95 -14.20
CA ASP A 16 -21.70 -5.12 -13.55
C ASP A 16 -20.65 -4.71 -12.51
N ASN A 17 -20.82 -5.18 -11.28
CA ASN A 17 -19.90 -4.92 -10.18
C ASN A 17 -18.78 -6.00 -10.08
N ASP A 18 -18.57 -6.77 -11.14
CA ASP A 18 -17.70 -7.96 -11.17
C ASP A 18 -16.24 -7.63 -11.52
N ASP A 19 -15.98 -6.57 -12.30
CA ASP A 19 -14.62 -6.18 -12.73
C ASP A 19 -13.72 -5.82 -11.53
N ASN A 20 -14.29 -5.22 -10.49
CA ASN A 20 -13.55 -4.86 -9.27
C ASN A 20 -13.28 -6.08 -8.38
N LEU A 21 -14.12 -7.13 -8.46
CA LEU A 21 -13.93 -8.37 -7.72
C LEU A 21 -12.77 -9.18 -8.33
N ASP A 22 -12.67 -9.24 -9.67
CA ASP A 22 -11.57 -9.94 -10.35
C ASP A 22 -10.19 -9.30 -10.08
N VAL A 23 -10.12 -7.97 -10.01
CA VAL A 23 -8.87 -7.28 -9.61
C VAL A 23 -8.49 -7.61 -8.16
N LEU A 24 -9.47 -7.63 -7.26
CA LEU A 24 -9.21 -7.90 -5.84
C LEU A 24 -8.75 -9.35 -5.60
N ASP A 25 -9.28 -10.33 -6.34
CA ASP A 25 -8.87 -11.73 -6.23
C ASP A 25 -7.40 -11.92 -6.67
N LYS A 26 -6.98 -11.28 -7.77
CA LYS A 26 -5.58 -11.29 -8.22
C LYS A 26 -4.64 -10.65 -7.20
N LEU A 27 -5.04 -9.52 -6.63
CA LEU A 27 -4.31 -8.83 -5.58
C LEU A 27 -4.17 -9.69 -4.33
N GLN A 28 -5.25 -10.34 -3.89
CA GLN A 28 -5.24 -11.23 -2.74
C GLN A 28 -4.31 -12.42 -2.97
N ALA A 29 -4.31 -13.02 -4.16
CA ALA A 29 -3.41 -14.11 -4.51
C ALA A 29 -1.93 -13.67 -4.51
N ALA A 30 -1.61 -12.54 -5.14
CA ALA A 30 -0.25 -12.00 -5.16
C ALA A 30 0.25 -11.61 -3.77
N PHE A 31 -0.62 -11.01 -2.95
CA PHE A 31 -0.31 -10.69 -1.56
C PHE A 31 -0.04 -11.95 -0.75
N SER A 32 -0.94 -12.94 -0.77
CA SER A 32 -0.78 -14.19 0.00
C SER A 32 0.46 -14.99 -0.43
N GLN A 33 0.87 -14.90 -1.71
CA GLN A 33 2.11 -15.51 -2.17
C GLN A 33 3.34 -14.85 -1.51
N LYS A 34 3.32 -13.54 -1.34
CA LYS A 34 4.45 -12.77 -0.80
C LYS A 34 4.46 -12.72 0.74
N TYR A 35 3.29 -12.68 1.37
CA TYR A 35 3.08 -12.60 2.82
C TYR A 35 2.13 -13.71 3.29
N PRO A 36 2.57 -14.98 3.27
CA PRO A 36 1.69 -16.13 3.52
C PRO A 36 1.09 -16.18 4.94
N GLU A 37 1.68 -15.46 5.90
CA GLU A 37 1.25 -15.44 7.30
C GLU A 37 0.43 -14.19 7.65
N ALA A 38 0.20 -13.29 6.69
CA ALA A 38 -0.49 -12.02 6.92
C ALA A 38 -1.86 -11.97 6.24
N SER A 39 -2.72 -11.10 6.76
CA SER A 39 -4.02 -10.78 6.17
C SER A 39 -4.12 -9.27 5.98
N PRO A 40 -4.41 -8.78 4.77
CA PRO A 40 -4.41 -7.35 4.49
C PRO A 40 -5.80 -6.71 4.65
N LYS A 41 -5.82 -5.41 4.93
CA LYS A 41 -6.92 -4.50 4.64
C LYS A 41 -6.57 -3.71 3.40
N TRP A 42 -7.38 -3.81 2.37
CA TRP A 42 -7.12 -3.14 1.10
C TRP A 42 -7.58 -1.69 1.11
N LYS A 43 -6.72 -0.80 0.61
CA LYS A 43 -6.98 0.60 0.32
C LYS A 43 -6.57 0.90 -1.13
N THR A 44 -7.03 2.02 -1.67
CA THR A 44 -6.57 2.53 -2.96
C THR A 44 -6.05 3.95 -2.82
N ARG A 45 -4.90 4.25 -3.43
CA ARG A 45 -4.40 5.63 -3.56
C ARG A 45 -3.98 5.86 -5.01
N SER A 46 -4.67 6.76 -5.71
CA SER A 46 -4.48 6.96 -7.15
C SER A 46 -4.65 5.63 -7.90
N ASN A 47 -3.67 5.24 -8.72
CA ASN A 47 -3.62 4.02 -9.52
C ASN A 47 -2.98 2.81 -8.79
N TYR A 48 -2.84 2.88 -7.46
CA TYR A 48 -2.22 1.83 -6.65
C TYR A 48 -3.21 1.19 -5.69
N TYR A 49 -3.02 -0.11 -5.48
CA TYR A 49 -3.69 -0.92 -4.47
C TYR A 49 -2.73 -1.16 -3.33
N ILE A 50 -3.18 -0.86 -2.11
CA ILE A 50 -2.33 -0.89 -0.92
C ILE A 50 -2.92 -1.92 0.04
N ALA A 51 -2.14 -2.94 0.34
CA ALA A 51 -2.41 -3.88 1.42
C ALA A 51 -1.82 -3.32 2.72
N ASP A 52 -2.69 -2.90 3.65
CA ASP A 52 -2.33 -2.53 5.02
C ASP A 52 -2.40 -3.78 5.90
N PHE A 53 -1.30 -4.15 6.56
CA PHE A 53 -1.17 -5.40 7.30
C PHE A 53 -0.12 -5.30 8.42
N GLN A 54 -0.07 -6.34 9.25
CA GLN A 54 1.04 -6.54 10.18
C GLN A 54 2.08 -7.44 9.52
N ASN A 55 3.26 -6.89 9.23
CA ASN A 55 4.41 -7.65 8.77
C ASN A 55 5.25 -8.03 9.99
N GLN A 56 5.18 -9.31 10.39
CA GLN A 56 5.72 -9.79 11.67
C GLN A 56 5.11 -9.01 12.85
N ASN A 57 5.85 -8.05 13.42
CA ASN A 57 5.44 -7.27 14.59
C ASN A 57 5.18 -5.79 14.27
N TYR A 58 5.24 -5.41 12.99
CA TYR A 58 5.23 -4.01 12.58
C TYR A 58 4.12 -3.72 11.59
N ALA A 59 3.55 -2.51 11.67
CA ALA A 59 2.62 -2.04 10.67
C ALA A 59 3.34 -1.88 9.32
N ALA A 60 2.69 -2.32 8.25
CA ALA A 60 3.28 -2.28 6.93
C ALA A 60 2.21 -2.02 5.85
N GLU A 61 2.64 -1.34 4.79
CA GLU A 61 1.86 -1.14 3.58
C GLU A 61 2.60 -1.74 2.37
N ALA A 62 1.99 -2.72 1.70
CA ALA A 62 2.50 -3.29 0.46
C ALA A 62 1.71 -2.72 -0.73
N TRP A 63 2.45 -2.15 -1.70
CA TRP A 63 1.89 -1.42 -2.83
C TRP A 63 1.92 -2.28 -4.09
N PHE A 64 0.80 -2.34 -4.79
CA PHE A 64 0.60 -3.14 -5.99
C PHE A 64 -0.01 -2.30 -7.14
N THR A 65 0.30 -2.70 -8.38
CA THR A 65 -0.42 -2.23 -9.58
C THR A 65 -1.78 -2.93 -9.71
N SER A 66 -2.63 -2.47 -10.65
CA SER A 66 -3.89 -3.16 -11.00
C SER A 66 -3.70 -4.57 -11.55
N ASP A 67 -2.52 -4.87 -12.11
CA ASP A 67 -2.15 -6.21 -12.61
C ASP A 67 -1.56 -7.10 -11.50
N ALA A 68 -1.74 -6.71 -10.23
CA ALA A 68 -1.23 -7.40 -9.05
C ALA A 68 0.31 -7.55 -9.01
N VAL A 69 1.04 -6.63 -9.65
CA VAL A 69 2.50 -6.56 -9.56
C VAL A 69 2.88 -5.80 -8.29
N TRP A 70 3.65 -6.45 -7.40
CA TRP A 70 4.21 -5.80 -6.21
C TRP A 70 5.27 -4.77 -6.59
N LEU A 71 5.21 -3.58 -5.99
CA LEU A 71 6.14 -2.48 -6.25
C LEU A 71 7.05 -2.20 -5.06
N MET A 72 6.48 -2.19 -3.86
CA MET A 72 7.18 -1.77 -2.64
C MET A 72 6.48 -2.30 -1.39
N THR A 73 7.24 -2.46 -0.32
CA THR A 73 6.70 -2.50 1.04
C THR A 73 7.36 -1.43 1.89
N GLU A 74 6.50 -0.66 2.54
CA GLU A 74 6.85 0.26 3.61
C GLU A 74 6.54 -0.43 4.94
N THR A 75 7.43 -0.32 5.91
CA THR A 75 7.27 -0.89 7.24
C THR A 75 7.68 0.16 8.26
N ASP A 76 6.73 0.53 9.11
CA ASP A 76 6.94 1.42 10.25
C ASP A 76 7.79 0.67 11.28
N LEU A 77 8.97 1.21 11.58
CA LEU A 77 9.94 0.62 12.48
C LEU A 77 10.13 1.48 13.73
N PRO A 78 10.22 0.86 14.92
CA PRO A 78 10.73 1.59 16.07
C PRO A 78 12.19 1.97 15.83
N HIS A 79 12.61 3.14 16.31
CA HIS A 79 13.98 3.65 16.13
C HIS A 79 15.06 2.65 16.60
N ALA A 80 14.73 1.84 17.61
CA ALA A 80 15.60 0.79 18.13
C ALA A 80 15.96 -0.27 17.08
N SER A 81 15.08 -0.51 16.11
CA SER A 81 15.25 -1.49 15.02
C SER A 81 16.11 -0.98 13.86
N LEU A 82 16.47 0.31 13.83
CA LEU A 82 17.40 0.81 12.82
C LEU A 82 18.76 0.10 12.91
N PRO A 83 19.39 -0.23 11.76
CA PRO A 83 20.76 -0.70 11.75
C PRO A 83 21.70 0.33 12.38
N GLU A 84 22.72 -0.17 13.09
CA GLU A 84 23.66 0.70 13.81
C GLU A 84 24.40 1.66 12.87
N ALA A 85 24.67 1.25 11.63
CA ALA A 85 25.25 2.11 10.60
C ALA A 85 24.35 3.31 10.27
N VAL A 86 23.03 3.11 10.20
CA VAL A 86 22.05 4.18 9.91
C VAL A 86 21.94 5.13 11.09
N LYS A 87 21.86 4.61 12.32
CA LYS A 87 21.85 5.43 13.55
C LYS A 87 23.09 6.32 13.63
N ASN A 88 24.26 5.76 13.34
CA ASN A 88 25.51 6.51 13.34
C ASN A 88 25.58 7.54 12.20
N ALA A 89 25.07 7.22 11.02
CA ALA A 89 25.00 8.19 9.92
C ALA A 89 24.09 9.37 10.27
N PHE A 90 22.89 9.11 10.81
CA PHE A 90 21.96 10.14 11.25
C PHE A 90 22.57 11.07 12.31
N LYS A 91 23.14 10.50 13.37
CA LYS A 91 23.78 11.27 14.46
C LYS A 91 24.89 12.21 13.97
N ASN A 92 25.60 11.83 12.90
CA ASN A 92 26.69 12.63 12.33
C ASN A 92 26.25 13.50 11.14
N SER A 93 24.97 13.53 10.80
CA SER A 93 24.41 14.34 9.72
C SER A 93 24.12 15.78 10.17
N GLU A 94 23.76 16.65 9.23
CA GLU A 94 23.27 18.00 9.53
C GLU A 94 22.01 18.02 10.41
N TYR A 95 21.27 16.91 10.46
CA TYR A 95 20.05 16.74 11.25
C TYR A 95 20.29 16.01 12.58
N GLY A 96 21.54 15.66 12.94
CA GLY A 96 21.82 14.79 14.08
C GLY A 96 21.49 15.36 15.47
N GLN A 97 21.02 16.61 15.53
CA GLN A 97 20.52 17.27 16.76
C GLN A 97 18.99 17.46 16.75
N TRP A 98 18.31 17.10 15.67
CA TRP A 98 16.85 17.20 15.54
C TRP A 98 16.19 16.01 16.25
N SER A 99 14.92 16.17 16.62
CA SER A 99 14.12 15.06 17.13
C SER A 99 13.82 14.10 15.98
N LEU A 100 14.00 12.80 16.21
CA LEU A 100 13.55 11.77 15.29
C LEU A 100 12.10 11.45 15.64
N ASP A 101 11.18 11.66 14.70
CA ASP A 101 9.74 11.47 14.88
C ASP A 101 9.31 10.07 14.45
N ASP A 102 9.62 9.71 13.20
CA ASP A 102 9.25 8.43 12.61
C ASP A 102 10.37 7.78 11.78
N VAL A 103 10.29 6.46 11.61
CA VAL A 103 11.22 5.66 10.83
C VAL A 103 10.50 4.62 10.01
N ASP A 104 10.67 4.69 8.70
CA ASP A 104 10.23 3.65 7.77
C ASP A 104 11.38 2.90 7.15
N MET A 105 11.12 1.62 6.84
CA MET A 105 11.94 0.84 5.93
C MET A 105 11.19 0.56 4.63
N LEU A 106 11.78 0.97 3.51
CA LEU A 106 11.27 0.71 2.17
C LEU A 106 12.05 -0.41 1.50
N VAL A 107 11.34 -1.46 1.10
CA VAL A 107 11.87 -2.57 0.30
C VAL A 107 11.26 -2.53 -1.09
N ARG A 108 12.09 -2.62 -2.13
CA ARG A 108 11.71 -2.64 -3.56
C ARG A 108 12.47 -3.73 -4.29
N GLU A 109 11.94 -4.18 -5.42
CA GLU A 109 12.61 -5.21 -6.22
C GLU A 109 13.97 -4.72 -6.75
N GLY A 110 15.01 -5.54 -6.58
CA GLY A 110 16.36 -5.24 -7.07
C GLY A 110 17.07 -4.09 -6.37
N MET A 111 16.56 -3.61 -5.25
CA MET A 111 17.15 -2.52 -4.46
C MET A 111 17.46 -2.98 -3.04
N GLU A 112 18.54 -2.44 -2.46
CA GLU A 112 18.79 -2.53 -1.02
C GLU A 112 17.70 -1.77 -0.24
N PRO A 113 17.42 -2.14 1.02
CA PRO A 113 16.49 -1.42 1.87
C PRO A 113 16.88 0.05 2.01
N VAL A 114 15.88 0.94 1.92
CA VAL A 114 16.04 2.37 2.20
C VAL A 114 15.36 2.68 3.52
N TYR A 115 16.09 3.32 4.44
CA TYR A 115 15.52 3.82 5.69
C TYR A 115 15.18 5.29 5.52
N VAL A 116 13.93 5.65 5.77
CA VAL A 116 13.44 7.03 5.78
C VAL A 116 13.32 7.45 7.23
N LEU A 117 13.96 8.56 7.59
CA LEU A 117 13.95 9.11 8.95
C LEU A 117 13.26 10.47 8.87
N GLU A 118 12.10 10.59 9.50
CA GLU A 118 11.38 11.86 9.63
C GLU A 118 11.86 12.60 10.88
N VAL A 119 12.28 13.85 10.72
CA VAL A 119 12.95 14.62 11.78
C VAL A 119 12.40 16.04 11.87
N GLU A 120 12.33 16.57 13.10
CA GLU A 120 11.79 17.91 13.40
C GLU A 120 12.68 18.72 14.35
N GLN A 121 12.59 20.06 14.26
CA GLN A 121 13.36 21.03 15.06
C GLN A 121 12.48 21.79 16.06
#